data_AF-A0A328B2F2-F1
#
_entry.id   AF-A0A328B2F2-F1
#
_cell.length_a   1.000
_cell.length_b   1.000
_cell.length_c   1.000
_cell.angle_alpha   90.00
_cell.angle_beta   90.00
_cell.angle_gamma   90.00
#
_symmetry.space_group_name_H-M   'P 1'
#
loop_
_entity.id
_entity.type
_entity.pdbx_description
1 polymer ?
#
loop_
_entity_poly.entity_id
_entity_poly.type
_entity_poly.pdbx_seq_one_letter_code
_entity_poly.pdbx_strand_id
1 'polypeptide(L)'
;MQGPAAETHEETGAPGHEEGSGGLPQFDVAMWPGQMAWFLIFFVIVFILMSRVFVPRIGGTIAEREGKIAGDVAEARRLKEEADAQAAAAAADTAQARAQAMKLASEARAKAQAEISARLAEEEARLAQTGAAAETRIAAARDAAMASVGDIAADAAKAIVDKLTGKSPTPAELASAAPARA
;
A
#
# COMPACT_ATOMS: atom_id res chain seq x y z
N MET A 1 28.18 -114.38 2.74
CA MET A 1 28.00 -113.77 4.07
C MET A 1 27.16 -112.51 3.88
N GLN A 2 26.07 -112.36 4.67
CA GLN A 2 25.20 -111.16 4.88
C GLN A 2 24.78 -110.34 3.63
N GLY A 3 23.51 -110.09 3.30
CA GLY A 3 22.45 -109.38 4.04
C GLY A 3 21.69 -108.43 3.07
N PRO A 4 20.48 -107.92 3.39
CA PRO A 4 19.34 -107.58 2.49
C PRO A 4 19.40 -106.13 1.91
N ALA A 5 18.52 -105.61 1.04
CA ALA A 5 17.06 -105.69 0.96
C ALA A 5 16.46 -105.30 -0.40
N ALA A 6 15.20 -105.70 -0.58
CA ALA A 6 14.32 -105.47 -1.73
C ALA A 6 13.90 -104.00 -1.92
N GLU A 7 13.52 -103.62 -3.14
CA GLU A 7 12.20 -103.04 -3.45
C GLU A 7 11.97 -102.88 -4.97
N THR A 8 11.09 -103.75 -5.50
CA THR A 8 10.07 -103.52 -6.54
C THR A 8 10.40 -102.71 -7.79
N HIS A 9 10.67 -103.42 -8.88
CA HIS A 9 10.32 -103.01 -10.24
C HIS A 9 8.86 -103.39 -10.51
N GLU A 10 8.01 -102.40 -10.76
CA GLU A 10 6.73 -102.63 -11.45
C GLU A 10 7.00 -102.56 -12.96
N GLU A 11 6.75 -103.68 -13.62
CA GLU A 11 6.76 -103.80 -15.07
C GLU A 11 5.43 -103.24 -15.59
N THR A 12 5.47 -102.19 -16.42
CA THR A 12 4.36 -101.87 -17.32
C THR A 12 4.88 -101.98 -18.74
N GLY A 13 4.63 -103.15 -19.35
CA GLY A 13 4.87 -103.38 -20.76
C GLY A 13 3.97 -102.48 -21.62
N ALA A 14 4.59 -101.75 -22.53
CA ALA A 14 3.90 -101.14 -23.67
C ALA A 14 4.18 -102.01 -24.91
N PRO A 15 3.14 -102.50 -25.62
CA PRO A 15 3.33 -103.29 -26.82
C PRO A 15 3.82 -102.40 -27.97
N GLY A 16 4.65 -103.00 -28.83
CA GLY A 16 5.42 -102.33 -29.86
C GLY A 16 4.61 -101.53 -30.88
N HIS A 17 5.25 -100.47 -31.36
CA HIS A 17 4.95 -99.85 -32.65
C HIS A 17 6.27 -99.70 -33.42
N GLU A 18 6.21 -100.14 -34.68
CA GLU A 18 7.32 -100.34 -35.61
C GLU A 18 8.11 -99.08 -35.97
N GLU A 19 9.37 -99.31 -36.33
CA GLU A 19 10.38 -98.32 -36.70
C GLU A 19 10.00 -97.51 -37.97
N GLY A 20 9.81 -96.20 -37.78
CA GLY A 20 9.90 -95.19 -38.83
C GLY A 20 11.08 -94.26 -38.54
N SER A 21 12.03 -94.18 -39.47
CA SER A 21 13.19 -93.28 -39.42
C SER A 21 12.73 -91.81 -39.31
N GLY A 22 12.79 -91.24 -38.12
CA GLY A 22 12.50 -89.84 -37.86
C GLY A 22 13.12 -89.43 -36.54
N GLY A 23 13.87 -88.32 -36.53
CA GLY A 23 14.55 -87.83 -35.33
C GLY A 23 13.59 -87.57 -34.15
N LEU A 24 14.16 -87.23 -32.98
CA LEU A 24 13.41 -86.95 -31.75
C LEU A 24 12.08 -86.24 -32.06
N PRO A 25 10.91 -86.78 -31.65
CA PRO A 25 9.59 -86.33 -32.11
C PRO A 25 9.29 -84.85 -31.81
N GLN A 26 10.05 -84.22 -30.93
CA GLN A 26 10.03 -82.77 -30.65
C GLN A 26 10.58 -81.89 -31.80
N PHE A 27 11.34 -82.46 -32.74
CA PHE A 27 11.88 -81.76 -33.92
C PHE A 27 11.15 -82.10 -35.22
N ASP A 28 10.02 -82.79 -35.14
CA ASP A 28 9.17 -83.01 -36.31
C ASP A 28 8.46 -81.69 -36.70
N VAL A 29 8.98 -81.06 -37.75
CA VAL A 29 8.46 -79.79 -38.29
C VAL A 29 7.08 -79.91 -38.93
N ALA A 30 6.56 -81.12 -39.13
CA ALA A 30 5.23 -81.33 -39.72
C ALA A 30 4.08 -80.84 -38.81
N MET A 31 4.28 -80.79 -37.48
CA MET A 31 3.26 -80.28 -36.54
C MET A 31 3.32 -78.76 -36.29
N TRP A 32 4.41 -78.09 -36.70
CA TRP A 32 4.65 -76.67 -36.43
C TRP A 32 3.66 -75.70 -37.10
N PRO A 33 3.14 -75.95 -38.33
CA PRO A 33 2.19 -75.05 -38.98
C PRO A 33 0.90 -74.85 -38.18
N GLY A 34 0.39 -75.89 -37.52
CA GLY A 34 -0.82 -75.80 -36.70
C GLY A 34 -0.62 -74.94 -35.45
N GLN A 35 0.53 -75.09 -34.78
CA GLN A 35 0.90 -74.24 -33.64
C GLN A 35 1.09 -72.78 -34.07
N MET A 36 1.78 -72.54 -35.20
CA MET A 36 1.95 -71.18 -35.74
C MET A 36 0.63 -70.51 -36.12
N ALA A 37 -0.31 -71.25 -36.71
CA ALA A 37 -1.65 -70.74 -36.99
C ALA A 37 -2.38 -70.33 -35.71
N TRP A 38 -2.28 -71.12 -34.64
CA TRP A 38 -2.93 -70.80 -33.38
C TRP A 38 -2.25 -69.64 -32.62
N PHE A 39 -0.91 -69.60 -32.65
CA PHE A 39 -0.15 -68.45 -32.17
C PHE A 39 -0.53 -67.18 -32.91
N LEU A 40 -0.69 -67.22 -34.24
CA LEU A 40 -1.07 -66.07 -35.02
C LEU A 40 -2.46 -65.56 -34.61
N ILE A 41 -3.42 -66.46 -34.39
CA ILE A 41 -4.76 -66.06 -33.96
C ILE A 41 -4.72 -65.42 -32.57
N PHE A 42 -4.04 -66.04 -31.59
CA PHE A 42 -3.88 -65.44 -30.26
C PHE A 42 -3.14 -64.10 -30.31
N PHE A 43 -2.09 -64.01 -31.12
CA PHE A 43 -1.34 -62.79 -31.33
C PHE A 43 -2.24 -61.68 -31.88
N VAL A 44 -3.06 -61.97 -32.89
CA VAL A 44 -4.00 -61.00 -33.47
C VAL A 44 -5.04 -60.58 -32.42
N ILE A 45 -5.60 -61.51 -31.64
CA ILE A 45 -6.56 -61.19 -30.57
C ILE A 45 -5.92 -60.25 -29.54
N VAL A 46 -4.74 -60.57 -29.03
CA VAL A 46 -4.02 -59.74 -28.04
C VAL A 46 -3.61 -58.40 -28.67
N PHE A 47 -3.18 -58.39 -29.93
CA PHE A 47 -2.82 -57.17 -30.65
C PHE A 47 -4.01 -56.22 -30.79
N ILE A 48 -5.19 -56.74 -31.15
CA ILE A 48 -6.42 -55.94 -31.22
C ILE A 48 -6.79 -55.41 -29.84
N LEU A 49 -6.69 -56.25 -28.79
CA LEU A 49 -6.99 -55.81 -27.43
C LEU A 49 -6.03 -54.70 -26.97
N MET A 50 -4.73 -54.85 -27.23
CA MET A 50 -3.71 -53.86 -26.89
C MET A 50 -3.93 -52.54 -27.64
N SER A 51 -4.11 -52.61 -28.96
CA SER A 51 -4.28 -51.43 -29.82
C SER A 51 -5.61 -50.70 -29.58
N ARG A 52 -6.70 -51.43 -29.32
CA ARG A 52 -8.04 -50.85 -29.22
C ARG A 52 -8.45 -50.47 -27.80
N VAL A 53 -7.86 -51.08 -26.76
CA VAL A 53 -8.26 -50.86 -25.37
C VAL A 53 -7.13 -50.27 -24.53
N PHE A 54 -5.96 -50.92 -24.47
CA PHE A 54 -4.90 -50.52 -23.54
C PHE A 54 -4.19 -49.22 -23.96
N VAL A 55 -3.77 -49.13 -25.23
CA VAL A 55 -3.12 -47.93 -25.78
C VAL A 55 -4.00 -46.68 -25.62
N PRO A 56 -5.30 -46.67 -26.03
CA PRO A 56 -6.13 -45.48 -25.86
C PRO A 56 -6.41 -45.13 -24.39
N ARG A 57 -6.48 -46.10 -23.48
CA ARG A 57 -6.63 -45.85 -22.03
C ARG A 57 -5.43 -45.08 -21.46
N ILE A 58 -4.22 -45.47 -21.85
CA ILE A 58 -2.98 -44.80 -21.42
C ILE A 58 -2.88 -43.42 -22.07
N GLY A 59 -3.14 -43.32 -23.38
CA GLY A 59 -3.15 -42.06 -24.11
C GLY A 59 -4.14 -41.04 -23.53
N GLY A 60 -5.34 -41.48 -23.14
CA GLY A 60 -6.33 -40.63 -22.49
C GLY A 60 -5.86 -40.06 -21.15
N THR A 61 -5.16 -40.85 -20.34
CA THR A 61 -4.62 -40.40 -19.04
C THR A 61 -3.50 -39.37 -19.23
N ILE A 62 -2.65 -39.55 -20.24
CA ILE A 62 -1.59 -38.60 -20.57
C ILE A 62 -2.21 -37.29 -21.04
N ALA A 63 -3.17 -37.34 -21.97
CA ALA A 63 -3.87 -36.17 -22.48
C ALA A 63 -4.63 -35.41 -21.38
N GLU A 64 -5.25 -36.11 -20.43
CA GLU A 64 -5.90 -35.47 -19.28
C GLU A 64 -4.90 -34.71 -18.40
N ARG A 65 -3.74 -35.32 -18.13
CA ARG A 65 -2.68 -34.67 -17.34
C ARG A 65 -2.09 -33.47 -18.07
N GLU A 66 -1.80 -33.61 -19.36
CA GLU A 66 -1.33 -32.49 -20.18
C GLU A 66 -2.34 -31.35 -20.21
N GLY A 67 -3.63 -31.67 -20.38
CA GLY A 67 -4.71 -30.68 -20.35
C GLY A 67 -4.82 -29.97 -19.00
N LYS A 68 -4.74 -30.72 -17.88
CA LYS A 68 -4.73 -30.15 -16.53
C LYS A 68 -3.54 -29.24 -16.29
N ILE A 69 -2.32 -29.70 -16.62
CA ILE A 69 -1.10 -28.91 -16.45
C ILE A 69 -1.16 -27.64 -17.31
N ALA A 70 -1.58 -27.74 -18.57
CA ALA A 70 -1.73 -26.59 -19.44
C ALA A 70 -2.76 -25.59 -18.91
N GLY A 71 -3.90 -26.09 -18.39
CA GLY A 71 -4.92 -25.28 -17.74
C GLY A 71 -4.40 -24.58 -16.48
N ASP A 72 -3.74 -25.31 -15.59
CA ASP A 72 -3.17 -24.77 -14.35
C ASP A 72 -2.09 -23.72 -14.63
N VAL A 73 -1.23 -23.95 -15.64
CA VAL A 73 -0.21 -22.97 -16.06
C VAL A 73 -0.85 -21.73 -16.68
N ALA A 74 -1.90 -21.88 -17.49
CA ALA A 74 -2.62 -20.75 -18.07
C ALA A 74 -3.31 -19.91 -16.99
N GLU A 75 -3.98 -20.55 -16.03
CA GLU A 75 -4.63 -19.86 -14.91
C GLU A 75 -3.61 -19.21 -14.00
N ALA A 76 -2.49 -19.86 -13.70
CA ALA A 76 -1.40 -19.27 -12.92
C ALA A 76 -0.81 -18.02 -13.60
N ARG A 77 -0.65 -18.05 -14.93
CA ARG A 77 -0.22 -16.85 -15.70
C ARG A 77 -1.26 -15.74 -15.63
N ARG A 78 -2.54 -16.06 -15.82
CA ARG A 78 -3.64 -15.09 -15.73
C ARG A 78 -3.70 -14.43 -14.35
N LEU A 79 -3.63 -15.23 -13.29
CA LEU A 79 -3.63 -14.73 -11.91
C LEU A 79 -2.38 -13.89 -11.62
N LYS A 80 -1.22 -14.27 -12.15
CA LYS A 80 0.00 -13.47 -12.04
C LYS A 80 -0.14 -12.12 -12.74
N GLU A 81 -0.62 -12.10 -13.98
CA GLU A 81 -0.82 -10.87 -14.73
C GLU A 81 -1.83 -9.94 -14.03
N GLU A 82 -2.91 -10.49 -13.50
CA GLU A 82 -3.89 -9.73 -12.72
C GLU A 82 -3.27 -9.17 -11.43
N ALA A 83 -2.49 -9.98 -10.69
CA ALA A 83 -1.82 -9.53 -9.48
C ALA A 83 -0.78 -8.43 -9.77
N ASP A 84 0.01 -8.58 -10.84
CA ASP A 84 0.99 -7.58 -11.27
C ASP A 84 0.29 -6.28 -11.70
N ALA A 85 -0.85 -6.36 -12.39
CA ALA A 85 -1.66 -5.20 -12.75
C ALA A 85 -2.25 -4.49 -11.52
N GLN A 86 -2.79 -5.24 -10.56
CA GLN A 86 -3.32 -4.69 -9.31
C GLN A 86 -2.22 -4.06 -8.45
N ALA A 87 -1.04 -4.68 -8.39
CA ALA A 87 0.11 -4.13 -7.68
C ALA A 87 0.58 -2.81 -8.33
N ALA A 88 0.63 -2.74 -9.66
CA ALA A 88 0.96 -1.52 -10.38
C ALA A 88 -0.08 -0.41 -10.14
N ALA A 89 -1.37 -0.73 -10.16
CA ALA A 89 -2.44 0.22 -9.87
C ALA A 89 -2.36 0.75 -8.43
N ALA A 90 -2.19 -0.13 -7.44
CA ALA A 90 -2.05 0.27 -6.04
C ALA A 90 -0.80 1.14 -5.79
N ALA A 91 0.31 0.85 -6.47
CA ALA A 91 1.51 1.67 -6.42
C ALA A 91 1.27 3.07 -7.02
N ALA A 92 0.58 3.14 -8.17
CA ALA A 92 0.21 4.40 -8.81
C ALA A 92 -0.75 5.23 -7.93
N ASP A 93 -1.77 4.61 -7.35
CA ASP A 93 -2.72 5.27 -6.45
C ASP A 93 -2.01 5.83 -5.21
N THR A 94 -1.09 5.06 -4.62
CA THR A 94 -0.30 5.51 -3.48
C THR A 94 0.59 6.70 -3.85
N ALA A 95 1.24 6.66 -5.03
CA ALA A 95 2.07 7.76 -5.51
C ALA A 95 1.23 9.03 -5.77
N GLN A 96 0.08 8.87 -6.41
CA GLN A 96 -0.86 9.97 -6.67
C GLN A 96 -1.41 10.57 -5.37
N ALA A 97 -1.80 9.74 -4.41
CA ALA A 97 -2.28 10.20 -3.10
C ALA A 97 -1.19 10.98 -2.35
N ARG A 98 0.06 10.52 -2.36
CA ARG A 98 1.19 11.26 -1.78
C ARG A 98 1.43 12.60 -2.49
N ALA A 99 1.39 12.63 -3.81
CA ALA A 99 1.54 13.86 -4.58
C ALA A 99 0.42 14.87 -4.26
N GLN A 100 -0.83 14.42 -4.19
CA GLN A 100 -1.97 15.25 -3.80
C GLN A 100 -1.86 15.77 -2.37
N ALA A 101 -1.44 14.93 -1.41
CA ALA A 101 -1.23 15.34 -0.03
C ALA A 101 -0.15 16.42 0.09
N MET A 102 0.98 16.26 -0.62
CA MET A 102 2.05 17.27 -0.64
C MET A 102 1.59 18.58 -1.27
N LYS A 103 0.83 18.51 -2.38
CA LYS A 103 0.23 19.68 -3.03
C LYS A 103 -0.72 20.40 -2.08
N LEU A 104 -1.65 19.67 -1.45
CA LEU A 104 -2.61 20.22 -0.49
C LEU A 104 -1.89 20.86 0.71
N ALA A 105 -0.85 20.22 1.25
CA ALA A 105 -0.06 20.76 2.34
C ALA A 105 0.70 22.04 1.95
N SER A 106 1.19 22.13 0.72
CA SER A 106 1.83 23.34 0.18
C SER A 106 0.80 24.46 0.02
N GLU A 107 -0.35 24.18 -0.58
CA GLU A 107 -1.44 25.14 -0.77
C GLU A 107 -2.00 25.64 0.56
N ALA A 108 -2.19 24.76 1.55
CA ALA A 108 -2.66 25.12 2.87
C ALA A 108 -1.66 26.05 3.59
N ARG A 109 -0.35 25.76 3.51
CA ARG A 109 0.68 26.65 4.07
C ARG A 109 0.70 28.01 3.38
N ALA A 110 0.59 28.04 2.05
CA ALA A 110 0.54 29.28 1.29
C ALA A 110 -0.68 30.13 1.66
N LYS A 111 -1.87 29.52 1.77
CA LYS A 111 -3.09 30.20 2.22
C LYS A 111 -2.97 30.72 3.65
N ALA A 112 -2.51 29.88 4.58
CA ALA A 112 -2.30 30.29 5.96
C ALA A 112 -1.32 31.47 6.08
N GLN A 113 -0.22 31.43 5.33
CA GLN A 113 0.75 32.54 5.32
C GLN A 113 0.14 33.82 4.76
N ALA A 114 -0.66 33.73 3.69
CA ALA A 114 -1.34 34.88 3.11
C ALA A 114 -2.37 35.48 4.09
N GLU A 115 -3.15 34.65 4.77
CA GLU A 115 -4.11 35.08 5.80
C GLU A 115 -3.39 35.73 6.99
N ILE A 116 -2.31 35.14 7.49
CA ILE A 116 -1.50 35.71 8.57
C ILE A 116 -0.97 37.08 8.16
N SER A 117 -0.38 37.20 6.97
CA SER A 117 0.13 38.48 6.48
C SER A 117 -0.97 39.54 6.33
N ALA A 118 -2.16 39.16 5.87
CA ALA A 118 -3.30 40.07 5.79
C ALA A 118 -3.77 40.54 7.17
N ARG A 119 -3.88 39.62 8.14
CA ARG A 119 -4.27 39.94 9.52
C ARG A 119 -3.23 40.81 10.22
N LEU A 120 -1.95 40.54 10.03
CA LEU A 120 -0.87 41.38 10.56
C LEU A 120 -0.95 42.79 9.99
N ALA A 121 -1.18 42.95 8.69
CA ALA A 121 -1.33 44.27 8.07
C ALA A 121 -2.57 45.03 8.61
N GLU A 122 -3.68 44.34 8.80
CA GLU A 122 -4.91 44.90 9.38
C GLU A 122 -4.69 45.38 10.83
N GLU A 123 -4.08 44.55 11.67
CA GLU A 123 -3.80 44.88 13.06
C GLU A 123 -2.74 45.97 13.20
N GLU A 124 -1.70 45.98 12.36
CA GLU A 124 -0.69 47.05 12.33
C GLU A 124 -1.35 48.40 11.99
N ALA A 125 -2.26 48.43 11.01
CA ALA A 125 -3.01 49.64 10.67
C ALA A 125 -3.91 50.10 11.84
N ARG A 126 -4.53 49.17 12.56
CA ARG A 126 -5.38 49.46 13.73
C ARG A 126 -4.55 50.00 14.90
N LEU A 127 -3.38 49.41 15.15
CA LEU A 127 -2.43 49.85 16.16
C LEU A 127 -1.91 51.25 15.85
N ALA A 128 -1.53 51.52 14.59
CA ALA A 128 -1.09 52.84 14.16
C ALA A 128 -2.17 53.92 14.38
N GLN A 129 -3.44 53.65 14.01
CA GLN A 129 -4.54 54.58 14.29
C GLN A 129 -4.76 54.81 15.79
N THR A 130 -4.74 53.73 16.58
CA THR A 130 -4.95 53.81 18.03
C THR A 130 -3.81 54.58 18.70
N GLY A 131 -2.57 54.37 18.25
CA GLY A 131 -1.39 55.10 18.68
C GLY A 131 -1.51 56.60 18.40
N ALA A 132 -1.81 56.98 17.16
CA ALA A 132 -2.00 58.38 16.80
C ALA A 132 -3.14 59.05 17.59
N ALA A 133 -4.24 58.34 17.82
CA ALA A 133 -5.35 58.83 18.65
C ALA A 133 -4.95 59.00 20.11
N ALA A 134 -4.15 58.07 20.67
CA ALA A 134 -3.63 58.18 22.03
C ALA A 134 -2.65 59.35 22.17
N GLU A 135 -1.74 59.54 21.22
CA GLU A 135 -0.82 60.68 21.19
C GLU A 135 -1.57 62.02 21.18
N THR A 136 -2.61 62.12 20.34
CA THR A 136 -3.46 63.33 20.28
C THR A 136 -4.15 63.60 21.63
N ARG A 137 -4.68 62.56 22.30
CA ARG A 137 -5.31 62.70 23.62
C ARG A 137 -4.31 63.11 24.70
N ILE A 138 -3.10 62.55 24.66
CA ILE A 138 -2.04 62.90 25.61
C ILE A 138 -1.61 64.36 25.41
N ALA A 139 -1.45 64.81 24.17
CA ALA A 139 -1.14 66.21 23.86
C ALA A 139 -2.24 67.16 24.38
N ALA A 140 -3.50 66.86 24.09
CA ALA A 140 -4.62 67.67 24.59
C ALA A 140 -4.71 67.71 26.12
N ALA A 141 -4.51 66.57 26.80
CA ALA A 141 -4.49 66.50 28.26
C ALA A 141 -3.32 67.29 28.86
N ARG A 142 -2.15 67.22 28.23
CA ARG A 142 -0.96 68.00 28.61
C ARG A 142 -1.24 69.50 28.50
N ASP A 143 -1.79 69.95 27.37
CA ASP A 143 -2.04 71.37 27.13
C ASP A 143 -3.11 71.91 28.10
N ALA A 144 -4.16 71.13 28.38
CA ALA A 144 -5.15 71.45 29.39
C ALA A 144 -4.54 71.56 30.81
N ALA A 145 -3.68 70.61 31.20
CA ALA A 145 -3.00 70.64 32.49
C ALA A 145 -2.07 71.86 32.60
N MET A 146 -1.31 72.18 31.56
CA MET A 146 -0.44 73.35 31.52
C MET A 146 -1.23 74.67 31.61
N ALA A 147 -2.42 74.73 31.01
CA ALA A 147 -3.32 75.87 31.17
C ALA A 147 -3.79 76.03 32.63
N SER A 148 -4.20 74.93 33.27
CA SER A 148 -4.61 74.95 34.68
C SER A 148 -3.49 75.34 35.65
N VAL A 149 -2.22 75.03 35.35
CA VAL A 149 -1.07 75.47 36.16
C VAL A 149 -0.97 77.00 36.21
N GLY A 150 -1.26 77.68 35.09
CA GLY A 150 -1.26 79.15 35.05
C GLY A 150 -2.33 79.76 35.96
N ASP A 151 -3.54 79.19 35.95
CA ASP A 151 -4.63 79.64 36.79
C ASP A 151 -4.33 79.38 38.28
N ILE A 152 -3.82 78.19 38.63
CA ILE A 152 -3.41 77.85 39.99
C ILE A 152 -2.27 78.76 40.48
N ALA A 153 -1.30 79.09 39.62
CA ALA A 153 -0.21 79.99 39.96
C ALA A 153 -0.71 81.42 40.20
N ALA A 154 -1.66 81.91 39.40
CA ALA A 154 -2.29 83.21 39.60
C ALA A 154 -3.09 83.27 40.91
N ASP A 155 -3.86 82.22 41.21
CA ASP A 155 -4.60 82.10 42.47
C ASP A 155 -3.67 82.05 43.69
N ALA A 156 -2.57 81.28 43.59
CA ALA A 156 -1.56 81.21 44.64
C ALA A 156 -0.86 82.57 44.84
N ALA A 157 -0.48 83.26 43.76
CA ALA A 157 0.13 84.59 43.84
C ALA A 157 -0.82 85.62 44.48
N LYS A 158 -2.11 85.59 44.10
CA LYS A 158 -3.14 86.44 44.72
C LYS A 158 -3.26 86.18 46.22
N ALA A 159 -3.32 84.92 46.65
CA ALA A 159 -3.40 84.56 48.05
C ALA A 159 -2.17 85.02 48.86
N ILE A 160 -0.97 84.94 48.26
CA ILE A 160 0.27 85.43 48.87
C ILE A 160 0.25 86.96 49.02
N VAL A 161 -0.14 87.71 47.98
CA VAL A 161 -0.21 89.18 48.00
C VAL A 161 -1.26 89.69 49.00
N ASP A 162 -2.42 89.05 49.05
CA ASP A 162 -3.49 89.38 50.01
C ASP A 162 -3.02 89.18 51.46
N LYS A 163 -2.28 88.08 51.73
CA LYS A 163 -1.66 87.81 53.04
C LYS A 163 -0.57 88.83 53.43
N LEU A 164 0.23 89.31 52.47
CA LEU A 164 1.34 90.23 52.72
C LEU A 164 0.92 91.70 52.83
N THR A 165 -0.07 92.12 52.06
CA THR A 165 -0.44 93.55 51.92
C THR A 165 -1.78 93.90 52.57
N GLY A 166 -2.59 92.88 52.93
CA GLY A 166 -3.91 93.06 53.54
C GLY A 166 -4.96 93.67 52.59
N LYS A 167 -4.65 93.79 51.30
CA LYS A 167 -5.54 94.27 50.24
C LYS A 167 -5.53 93.27 49.10
N SER A 168 -6.71 92.83 48.67
CA SER A 168 -6.83 91.95 47.52
C SER A 168 -6.49 92.70 46.22
N PRO A 169 -5.45 92.27 45.48
CA PRO A 169 -5.08 92.91 44.22
C PRO A 169 -6.18 92.73 43.18
N THR A 170 -6.35 93.74 42.31
CA THR A 170 -7.39 93.70 41.27
C THR A 170 -7.01 92.73 40.13
N PRO A 171 -7.98 92.14 39.42
CA PRO A 171 -7.70 91.21 38.31
C PRO A 171 -6.78 91.80 37.22
N ALA A 172 -6.84 93.12 37.02
CA ALA A 172 -6.01 93.83 36.05
C ALA A 172 -4.53 93.92 36.47
N GLU A 173 -4.24 94.10 37.77
CA GLU A 173 -2.87 94.16 38.29
C GLU A 173 -2.19 92.80 38.23
N LEU A 174 -2.93 91.73 38.57
CA LEU A 174 -2.44 90.35 38.48
C LEU A 174 -2.16 89.92 37.03
N ALA A 175 -3.02 90.29 36.08
CA ALA A 175 -2.84 89.97 34.66
C ALA A 175 -1.63 90.69 34.04
N SER A 176 -1.30 91.89 34.52
CA SER A 176 -0.14 92.67 34.04
C SER A 176 1.22 92.14 34.53
N ALA A 177 1.23 91.37 35.62
CA ALA A 177 2.44 90.83 36.25
C ALA A 177 2.73 89.36 35.88
N ALA A 178 1.78 88.66 35.24
CA ALA A 178 1.97 87.29 34.79
C ALA A 178 2.90 87.25 33.55
N PRO A 179 3.84 86.28 33.46
CA PRO A 179 4.66 86.13 32.26
C PRO A 179 3.79 85.78 31.05
N ALA A 180 4.13 86.34 29.88
CA ALA A 180 3.38 86.15 28.63
C ALA A 180 3.24 84.65 28.31
N ARG A 181 2.00 84.21 28.05
CA ARG A 181 1.67 82.87 27.56
C ARG A 181 2.44 82.63 26.24
N ALA A 182 3.38 81.68 26.26
CA ALA A 182 4.08 81.19 25.06
C ALA A 182 3.31 80.03 24.44
#